data_AF-H6SKY9-F1
#
_entry.id   AF-H6SKY9-F1
#
_cell.length_a   1.000
_cell.length_b   1.000
_cell.length_c   1.000
_cell.angle_alpha   90.00
_cell.angle_beta   90.00
_cell.angle_gamma   90.00
#
_symmetry.space_group_name_H-M   'P 1'
#
loop_
_entity.id
_entity.type
_entity.pdbx_description
1 polymer ?
#
loop_
_entity_poly.entity_id
_entity_poly.type
_entity_poly.pdbx_seq_one_letter_code
_entity_poly.pdbx_strand_id
1 'polypeptide(L)'
;MPFVGAECPSLPRRGQGCEGGAAMFEPIKAPWIRAGVLLHEPGMPVEDVLEAFVGALRERGFKVAGAVQRERDGVIQVADLASGTVSVAETPSHALRLAGGSLRRALRDDVDLVVLSPFNAFESAVREMMATLEEGAGQQGMPVLTTLSGGDVQRWLEVAGSRGTLLLPTPRALWQWWGPERLYDDLSLGVAQDEVRRIVCGPRWLMIEGPAGVGLAHLSGASRDLQGRLDELRRRSLRQLAELYRSWDPLDMAVAVAALNAHVNRVDLETLPGNGTESLRGEAGRVVVVGAFPGLADTVPHPQVIEANPRPGEFPPSAMESLLPGCARAVVASSSLLNRTLPRVLRLAQGARVALIGPGTPLSPRLHAYGVERMGGLIVRDADGLAAALRAGALPREFVRFGDYRHLQAEPPAEERSYRFRAV
;
A
#
# COMPACT_ATOMS: atom_id res chain seq x y z
N MET A 1 53.49 21.23 22.30
CA MET A 1 52.54 21.43 23.42
C MET A 1 51.34 20.54 23.20
N PRO A 2 51.17 19.46 23.97
CA PRO A 2 50.02 18.57 23.84
C PRO A 2 48.81 19.20 24.52
N PHE A 3 47.67 19.20 23.84
CA PHE A 3 46.41 19.68 24.41
C PHE A 3 45.87 18.64 25.40
N VAL A 4 45.59 19.15 26.60
CA VAL A 4 45.13 18.48 27.81
C VAL A 4 43.71 17.94 27.61
N GLY A 5 43.45 16.74 28.13
CA GLY A 5 42.17 16.05 28.08
C GLY A 5 41.07 16.79 28.84
N ALA A 6 39.89 16.85 28.22
CA ALA A 6 38.65 17.19 28.90
C ALA A 6 38.04 15.90 29.45
N GLU A 7 37.92 15.81 30.77
CA GLU A 7 37.27 14.72 31.48
C GLU A 7 35.78 14.65 31.11
N CYS A 8 35.34 13.45 30.74
CA CYS A 8 33.94 13.13 30.48
C CYS A 8 33.20 13.04 31.83
N PRO A 9 32.08 13.77 32.06
CA PRO A 9 31.34 13.64 33.30
C PRO A 9 30.69 12.26 33.38
N SER A 10 30.97 11.57 34.48
CA SER A 10 30.53 10.21 34.80
C SER A 10 29.01 10.02 34.73
N LEU A 11 28.57 9.01 33.97
CA LEU A 11 27.20 8.52 33.95
C LEU A 11 26.76 8.03 35.36
N PRO A 12 25.56 8.38 35.84
CA PRO A 12 25.07 7.88 37.12
C PRO A 12 24.76 6.38 37.05
N ARG A 13 25.12 5.68 38.13
CA ARG A 13 24.98 4.24 38.31
C ARG A 13 23.51 3.81 38.27
N ARG A 14 23.24 2.70 37.58
CA ARG A 14 21.96 1.98 37.58
C ARG A 14 21.53 1.63 39.01
N GLY A 15 20.32 2.02 39.39
CA GLY A 15 19.66 1.51 40.58
C GLY A 15 18.68 2.48 41.20
N GLN A 16 17.53 2.71 40.54
CA GLN A 16 16.26 3.03 41.20
C GLN A 16 15.14 2.93 40.16
N GLY A 17 14.08 2.21 40.51
CA GLY A 17 12.98 1.86 39.63
C GLY A 17 12.22 3.10 39.17
N CYS A 18 12.12 3.26 37.86
CA CYS A 18 11.07 4.06 37.25
C CYS A 18 10.03 3.09 36.69
N GLU A 19 8.97 2.84 37.45
CA GLU A 19 7.68 2.45 36.89
C GLU A 19 7.13 3.66 36.12
N GLY A 20 7.73 3.94 34.97
CA GLY A 20 7.21 4.86 33.98
C GLY A 20 6.66 4.01 32.85
N GLY A 21 5.34 3.90 32.76
CA GLY A 21 4.68 3.33 31.58
C GLY A 21 5.30 3.99 30.34
N ALA A 22 5.87 3.16 29.46
CA ALA A 22 6.38 3.64 28.18
C ALA A 22 5.17 4.23 27.45
N ALA A 23 5.03 5.56 27.52
CA ALA A 23 4.13 6.28 26.66
C ALA A 23 4.60 5.97 25.23
N MET A 24 3.92 5.02 24.58
CA MET A 24 4.04 4.87 23.14
C MET A 24 3.77 6.26 22.58
N PHE A 25 4.71 6.79 21.81
CA PHE A 25 4.46 7.95 20.98
C PHE A 25 3.37 7.53 19.98
N GLU A 26 2.11 7.69 20.36
CA GLU A 26 1.01 7.57 19.42
C GLU A 26 1.17 8.71 18.42
N PRO A 27 1.31 8.41 17.11
CA PRO A 27 1.40 9.45 16.12
C PRO A 27 0.13 10.31 16.18
N ILE A 28 0.31 11.60 16.44
CA ILE A 28 -0.77 12.59 16.49
C ILE A 28 -1.46 12.61 15.12
N LYS A 29 -2.70 12.10 15.06
CA LYS A 29 -3.60 12.24 13.90
C LYS A 29 -4.18 13.65 13.87
N ALA A 30 -3.39 14.66 13.53
CA ALA A 30 -3.93 15.99 13.22
C ALA A 30 -4.35 16.06 11.73
N PRO A 31 -5.57 16.50 11.39
CA PRO A 31 -6.14 16.36 10.07
C PRO A 31 -5.69 17.51 9.16
N TRP A 32 -4.56 17.36 8.48
CA TRP A 32 -4.37 18.13 7.25
C TRP A 32 -4.90 17.32 6.07
N ILE A 33 -5.42 17.99 5.04
CA ILE A 33 -6.05 17.33 3.89
C ILE A 33 -5.00 17.03 2.82
N ARG A 34 -5.01 15.81 2.29
CA ARG A 34 -4.30 15.45 1.06
C ARG A 34 -5.29 15.49 -0.10
N ALA A 35 -5.37 16.63 -0.79
CA ALA A 35 -6.34 16.82 -1.85
C ALA A 35 -5.90 16.17 -3.18
N GLY A 36 -6.81 15.43 -3.80
CA GLY A 36 -6.73 14.98 -5.18
C GLY A 36 -7.81 15.69 -6.00
N VAL A 37 -7.45 16.18 -7.18
CA VAL A 37 -8.35 17.00 -7.99
C VAL A 37 -8.41 16.46 -9.40
N LEU A 38 -9.56 15.92 -9.77
CA LEU A 38 -9.82 15.44 -11.12
C LEU A 38 -10.10 16.64 -12.03
N LEU A 39 -9.12 17.01 -12.85
CA LEU A 39 -9.28 18.06 -13.84
C LEU A 39 -10.02 17.52 -15.05
N HIS A 40 -11.13 18.14 -15.43
CA HIS A 40 -11.94 17.70 -16.55
C HIS A 40 -12.44 18.88 -17.40
N GLU A 41 -12.74 18.57 -18.66
CA GLU A 41 -13.44 19.50 -19.56
C GLU A 41 -14.94 19.54 -19.22
N PRO A 42 -15.63 20.66 -19.50
CA PRO A 42 -17.09 20.71 -19.43
C PRO A 42 -17.75 19.61 -20.28
N GLY A 43 -18.74 18.92 -19.72
CA GLY A 43 -19.48 17.85 -20.42
C GLY A 43 -18.81 16.48 -20.44
N MET A 44 -17.60 16.33 -19.87
CA MET A 44 -17.02 15.03 -19.61
C MET A 44 -17.72 14.35 -18.42
N PRO A 45 -18.11 13.07 -18.50
CA PRO A 45 -18.74 12.34 -17.40
C PRO A 45 -17.68 11.94 -16.36
N VAL A 46 -17.12 12.93 -15.66
CA VAL A 46 -16.10 12.71 -14.62
C VAL A 46 -16.67 11.97 -13.42
N GLU A 47 -17.99 12.09 -13.20
CA GLU A 47 -18.75 11.41 -12.16
C GLU A 47 -18.68 9.88 -12.33
N ASP A 48 -18.75 9.36 -13.56
CA ASP A 48 -18.63 7.93 -13.85
C ASP A 48 -17.25 7.39 -13.43
N VAL A 49 -16.19 8.16 -13.69
CA VAL A 49 -14.81 7.81 -13.30
C VAL A 49 -14.67 7.79 -11.78
N LEU A 50 -15.27 8.78 -11.11
CA LEU A 50 -15.28 8.90 -9.66
C LEU A 50 -16.07 7.75 -9.01
N GLU A 51 -17.25 7.43 -9.54
CA GLU A 51 -18.10 6.33 -9.09
C GLU A 51 -17.42 4.98 -9.26
N ALA A 52 -16.80 4.73 -10.41
CA ALA A 52 -16.04 3.50 -10.63
C ALA A 52 -14.89 3.35 -9.62
N PHE A 53 -14.18 4.43 -9.30
CA PHE A 53 -13.10 4.40 -8.32
C PHE A 53 -13.62 4.20 -6.88
N VAL A 54 -14.71 4.88 -6.50
CA VAL A 54 -15.37 4.69 -5.19
C VAL A 54 -15.88 3.27 -5.05
N GLY A 55 -16.50 2.71 -6.10
CA GLY A 55 -16.95 1.32 -6.14
C GLY A 55 -15.79 0.35 -5.92
N ALA A 56 -14.70 0.51 -6.67
CA ALA A 56 -13.51 -0.33 -6.55
C ALA A 56 -12.88 -0.28 -5.15
N LEU A 57 -12.86 0.88 -4.48
CA LEU A 57 -12.38 0.98 -3.10
C LEU A 57 -13.30 0.26 -2.11
N ARG A 58 -14.62 0.38 -2.28
CA ARG A 58 -15.61 -0.30 -1.41
C ARG A 58 -15.58 -1.82 -1.56
N GLU A 59 -15.49 -2.32 -2.78
CA GLU A 59 -15.33 -3.75 -3.06
C GLU A 59 -14.07 -4.32 -2.38
N ARG A 60 -13.04 -3.47 -2.23
CA ARG A 60 -11.81 -3.82 -1.54
C ARG A 60 -11.88 -3.68 -0.02
N GLY A 61 -12.97 -3.15 0.52
CA GLY A 61 -13.23 -3.01 1.95
C GLY A 61 -12.87 -1.66 2.56
N PHE A 62 -12.49 -0.67 1.74
CA PHE A 62 -12.22 0.68 2.22
C PHE A 62 -13.51 1.45 2.52
N LYS A 63 -13.48 2.25 3.58
CA LYS A 63 -14.56 3.16 3.98
C LYS A 63 -14.47 4.45 3.18
N VAL A 64 -15.49 4.71 2.37
CA VAL A 64 -15.58 5.93 1.56
C VAL A 64 -16.82 6.72 1.96
N ALA A 65 -16.63 7.99 2.30
CA ALA A 65 -17.69 8.94 2.65
C ALA A 65 -17.56 10.23 1.85
N GLY A 66 -18.46 11.18 2.09
CA GLY A 66 -18.48 12.47 1.41
C GLY A 66 -19.80 12.75 0.71
N ALA A 67 -19.79 13.79 -0.11
CA ALA A 67 -20.97 14.30 -0.80
C ALA A 67 -20.64 14.55 -2.28
N VAL A 68 -21.44 13.96 -3.17
CA VAL A 68 -21.37 14.20 -4.61
C VAL A 68 -22.65 14.92 -5.03
N GLN A 69 -22.50 16.14 -5.53
CA GLN A 69 -23.61 16.91 -6.06
C GLN A 69 -23.80 16.57 -7.54
N ARG A 70 -25.05 16.43 -7.96
CA ARG A 70 -25.44 16.28 -9.36
C ARG A 70 -26.54 17.28 -9.68
N GLU A 71 -26.44 17.93 -10.81
CA GLU A 71 -27.50 18.78 -11.33
C GLU A 71 -28.24 18.04 -12.44
N ARG A 72 -29.55 17.87 -12.27
CA ARG A 72 -30.42 17.24 -13.27
C ARG A 72 -31.71 18.03 -13.38
N ASP A 73 -32.04 18.45 -14.60
CA ASP A 73 -33.25 19.21 -14.90
C ASP A 73 -33.41 20.49 -14.03
N GLY A 74 -32.30 21.15 -13.69
CA GLY A 74 -32.26 22.35 -12.83
C GLY A 74 -32.40 22.08 -11.33
N VAL A 75 -32.46 20.81 -10.92
CA VAL A 75 -32.52 20.39 -9.52
C VAL A 75 -31.14 19.91 -9.06
N ILE A 76 -30.65 20.49 -7.96
CA ILE A 76 -29.41 20.06 -7.32
C ILE A 76 -29.73 18.90 -6.37
N GLN A 77 -29.11 17.75 -6.62
CA GLN A 77 -29.16 16.58 -5.75
C GLN A 77 -27.81 16.38 -5.09
N VAL A 78 -27.79 16.00 -3.82
CA VAL A 78 -26.58 15.69 -3.07
C VAL A 78 -26.65 14.26 -2.58
N ALA A 79 -25.80 13.40 -3.12
CA ALA A 79 -25.66 12.02 -2.68
C ALA A 79 -24.63 11.95 -1.54
N ASP A 80 -25.05 11.51 -0.36
CA ASP A 80 -24.17 11.18 0.75
C ASP A 80 -23.61 9.78 0.54
N LEU A 81 -22.29 9.69 0.32
CA LEU A 81 -21.64 8.44 -0.02
C LEU A 81 -21.69 7.43 1.12
N ALA A 82 -21.61 7.85 2.38
CA ALA A 82 -21.58 6.92 3.51
C ALA A 82 -22.93 6.21 3.71
N SER A 83 -24.03 6.95 3.57
CA SER A 83 -25.39 6.44 3.79
C SER A 83 -26.08 5.95 2.50
N GLY A 84 -25.61 6.37 1.32
CA GLY A 84 -26.30 6.16 0.05
C GLY A 84 -27.56 7.04 -0.12
N THR A 85 -27.83 7.95 0.82
CA THR A 85 -29.00 8.82 0.76
C THR A 85 -28.80 9.92 -0.27
N VAL A 86 -29.83 10.18 -1.09
CA VAL A 86 -29.85 11.32 -2.02
C VAL A 86 -30.82 12.37 -1.50
N SER A 87 -30.30 13.55 -1.21
CA SER A 87 -31.07 14.71 -0.74
C SER A 87 -31.24 15.73 -1.86
N VAL A 88 -32.45 16.26 -2.03
CA VAL A 88 -32.69 17.39 -2.94
C VAL A 88 -32.32 18.69 -2.22
N ALA A 89 -31.42 19.47 -2.80
CA ALA A 89 -31.02 20.76 -2.24
C ALA A 89 -31.92 21.88 -2.78
N GLU A 90 -32.60 22.57 -1.87
CA GLU A 90 -33.46 23.71 -2.19
C GLU A 90 -32.69 24.92 -2.77
N THR A 91 -31.42 25.07 -2.38
CA THR A 91 -30.54 26.17 -2.81
C THR A 91 -29.10 25.67 -2.95
N PRO A 92 -28.25 26.35 -3.74
CA PRO A 92 -26.81 26.05 -3.79
C PRO A 92 -26.16 26.08 -2.39
N SER A 93 -26.51 27.05 -1.54
CA SER A 93 -26.00 27.12 -0.17
C SER A 93 -26.45 25.95 0.70
N HIS A 94 -27.65 25.42 0.49
CA HIS A 94 -28.11 24.20 1.16
C HIS A 94 -27.24 22.99 0.72
N ALA A 95 -26.94 22.85 -0.57
CA ALA A 95 -26.07 21.79 -1.07
C ALA A 95 -24.66 21.84 -0.43
N LEU A 96 -24.08 23.04 -0.29
CA LEU A 96 -22.79 23.24 0.38
C LEU A 96 -22.83 22.84 1.87
N ARG A 97 -23.91 23.18 2.60
CA ARG A 97 -24.08 22.76 4.00
C ARG A 97 -24.17 21.25 4.16
N LEU A 98 -24.85 20.56 3.25
CA LEU A 98 -24.91 19.09 3.23
C LEU A 98 -23.51 18.48 3.05
N ALA A 99 -22.71 19.04 2.13
CA ALA A 99 -21.33 18.60 1.91
C ALA A 99 -20.42 18.83 3.14
N GLY A 100 -20.50 20.01 3.76
CA GLY A 100 -19.77 20.31 5.01
C GLY A 100 -20.16 19.37 6.16
N GLY A 101 -21.46 19.06 6.29
CA GLY A 101 -21.95 18.08 7.26
C GLY A 101 -21.40 16.66 7.02
N SER A 102 -21.28 16.25 5.76
CA SER A 102 -20.70 14.95 5.39
C SER A 102 -19.20 14.88 5.71
N LEU A 103 -18.42 15.93 5.41
CA LEU A 103 -17.00 16.01 5.78
C LEU A 103 -16.81 15.89 7.31
N ARG A 104 -17.60 16.61 8.11
CA ARG A 104 -17.51 16.53 9.58
C ARG A 104 -17.82 15.13 10.11
N ARG A 105 -18.78 14.42 9.52
CA ARG A 105 -19.09 13.03 9.88
C ARG A 105 -17.95 12.10 9.47
N ALA A 106 -17.44 12.26 8.27
CA ALA A 106 -16.30 11.48 7.76
C ALA A 106 -15.05 11.61 8.65
N LEU A 107 -14.74 12.81 9.13
CA LEU A 107 -13.64 13.05 10.07
C LEU A 107 -13.84 12.35 11.42
N ARG A 108 -15.10 12.18 11.87
CA ARG A 108 -15.43 11.47 13.11
C ARG A 108 -15.33 9.96 12.96
N ASP A 109 -15.70 9.44 11.79
CA ASP A 109 -15.89 8.00 11.57
C ASP A 109 -14.61 7.28 11.07
N ASP A 110 -13.46 7.97 11.05
CA ASP A 110 -12.14 7.48 10.60
C ASP A 110 -12.24 6.79 9.22
N VAL A 111 -12.80 7.51 8.25
CA VAL A 111 -12.97 7.01 6.88
C VAL A 111 -11.64 7.05 6.12
N ASP A 112 -11.48 6.17 5.12
CA ASP A 112 -10.24 6.04 4.35
C ASP A 112 -10.15 7.08 3.22
N LEU A 113 -11.29 7.47 2.65
CA LEU A 113 -11.41 8.48 1.59
C LEU A 113 -12.65 9.34 1.80
N VAL A 114 -12.50 10.65 1.62
CA VAL A 114 -13.62 11.59 1.47
C VAL A 114 -13.72 12.05 0.02
N VAL A 115 -14.92 12.07 -0.54
CA VAL A 115 -15.19 12.66 -1.85
C VAL A 115 -16.11 13.86 -1.70
N LEU A 116 -15.66 15.04 -2.12
CA LEU A 116 -16.45 16.26 -2.11
C LEU A 116 -16.46 16.81 -3.53
N SER A 117 -17.56 16.65 -4.24
CA SER A 117 -17.68 17.08 -5.63
C SER A 117 -18.98 17.86 -5.83
N PRO A 118 -18.99 18.97 -6.58
CA PRO A 118 -17.86 19.57 -7.30
C PRO A 118 -16.96 20.46 -6.41
N PHE A 119 -15.95 21.11 -7.00
CA PHE A 119 -14.93 21.92 -6.30
C PHE A 119 -15.48 22.94 -5.30
N ASN A 120 -16.62 23.59 -5.57
CA ASN A 120 -17.22 24.54 -4.65
C ASN A 120 -17.67 23.88 -3.32
N ALA A 121 -18.12 22.62 -3.34
CA ALA A 121 -18.49 21.83 -2.18
C ALA A 121 -17.27 21.52 -1.33
N PHE A 122 -16.17 21.11 -2.00
CA PHE A 122 -14.87 20.93 -1.37
C PHE A 122 -14.38 22.23 -0.72
N GLU A 123 -14.31 23.33 -1.48
CA GLU A 123 -13.80 24.62 -1.00
C GLU A 123 -14.59 25.10 0.23
N SER A 124 -15.92 25.05 0.16
CA SER A 124 -16.77 25.48 1.28
C SER A 124 -16.54 24.63 2.52
N ALA A 125 -16.50 23.30 2.38
CA ALA A 125 -16.35 22.39 3.50
C ALA A 125 -14.97 22.49 4.16
N VAL A 126 -13.91 22.62 3.35
CA VAL A 126 -12.54 22.77 3.86
C VAL A 126 -12.34 24.13 4.53
N ARG A 127 -12.89 25.22 3.96
CA ARG A 127 -12.83 26.55 4.58
C ARG A 127 -13.50 26.55 5.96
N GLU A 128 -14.67 25.92 6.08
CA GLU A 128 -15.37 25.77 7.35
C GLU A 128 -14.56 24.94 8.35
N MET A 129 -13.96 23.82 7.91
CA MET A 129 -13.13 22.97 8.75
C MET A 129 -11.86 23.70 9.24
N MET A 130 -11.13 24.38 8.35
CA MET A 130 -9.91 25.11 8.71
C MET A 130 -10.18 26.27 9.67
N ALA A 131 -11.35 26.91 9.59
CA ALA A 131 -11.76 27.93 10.55
C ALA A 131 -11.97 27.38 11.98
N THR A 132 -12.05 26.05 12.13
CA THR A 132 -12.30 25.38 13.42
C THR A 132 -11.07 24.65 14.00
N LEU A 133 -9.94 24.61 13.28
CA LEU A 133 -8.74 23.88 13.69
C LEU A 133 -7.63 24.84 14.13
N GLU A 134 -7.05 24.61 15.31
CA GLU A 134 -5.79 25.25 15.74
C GLU A 134 -4.58 24.59 15.04
N GLU A 135 -3.56 25.39 14.73
CA GLU A 135 -2.40 24.98 13.93
C GLU A 135 -1.57 23.87 14.62
N GLY A 136 -1.60 22.65 14.06
CA GLY A 136 -0.77 21.54 14.53
C GLY A 136 -0.61 20.47 13.45
N ALA A 137 0.63 20.18 13.05
CA ALA A 137 0.96 19.29 11.94
C ALA A 137 1.05 17.81 12.37
N GLY A 138 0.20 16.96 11.77
CA GLY A 138 0.31 15.50 11.80
C GLY A 138 1.04 14.96 10.55
N GLN A 139 1.39 13.67 10.53
CA GLN A 139 2.22 13.09 9.47
C GLN A 139 1.44 12.43 8.31
N GLN A 140 0.14 12.14 8.45
CA GLN A 140 -0.70 11.59 7.38
C GLN A 140 -1.97 12.41 7.21
N GLY A 141 -2.14 12.99 6.02
CA GLY A 141 -3.33 13.78 5.71
C GLY A 141 -4.50 12.93 5.21
N MET A 142 -5.73 13.32 5.59
CA MET A 142 -6.98 12.70 5.14
C MET A 142 -7.09 12.84 3.61
N PRO A 143 -7.18 11.75 2.84
CA PRO A 143 -7.40 11.83 1.40
C PRO A 143 -8.76 12.44 1.10
N VAL A 144 -8.79 13.56 0.37
CA VAL A 144 -10.03 14.19 -0.08
C VAL A 144 -9.98 14.36 -1.59
N LEU A 145 -10.97 13.84 -2.31
CA LEU A 145 -11.06 13.88 -3.76
C LEU A 145 -12.18 14.84 -4.19
N THR A 146 -11.88 15.70 -5.17
CA THR A 146 -12.87 16.60 -5.80
C THR A 146 -12.71 16.60 -7.31
N THR A 147 -13.73 17.09 -8.01
CA THR A 147 -13.69 17.40 -9.45
C THR A 147 -13.51 18.89 -9.66
N LEU A 148 -12.79 19.28 -10.73
CA LEU A 148 -12.50 20.65 -11.08
C LEU A 148 -12.64 20.83 -12.59
N SER A 149 -13.49 21.77 -12.99
CA SER A 149 -13.60 22.23 -14.38
C SER A 149 -12.38 23.08 -14.75
N GLY A 150 -11.93 23.01 -16.01
CA GLY A 150 -10.78 23.79 -16.49
C GLY A 150 -10.85 25.29 -16.20
N GLY A 151 -12.05 25.88 -16.16
CA GLY A 151 -12.24 27.30 -15.84
C GLY A 151 -11.90 27.69 -14.39
N ASP A 152 -11.85 26.74 -13.46
CA ASP A 152 -11.65 27.00 -12.03
C ASP A 152 -10.20 26.75 -11.56
N VAL A 153 -9.27 26.45 -12.48
CA VAL A 153 -7.87 26.14 -12.12
C VAL A 153 -7.19 27.28 -11.37
N GLN A 154 -7.42 28.53 -11.77
CA GLN A 154 -6.86 29.68 -11.06
C GLN A 154 -7.39 29.77 -9.62
N ARG A 155 -8.70 29.61 -9.44
CA ARG A 155 -9.35 29.60 -8.12
C ARG A 155 -8.84 28.44 -7.25
N TRP A 156 -8.60 27.28 -7.84
CA TRP A 156 -7.96 26.15 -7.16
C TRP A 156 -6.57 26.51 -6.61
N LEU A 157 -5.72 27.17 -7.42
CA LEU A 157 -4.38 27.58 -7.00
C LEU A 157 -4.41 28.58 -5.83
N GLU A 158 -5.43 29.44 -5.78
CA GLU A 158 -5.64 30.40 -4.69
C GLU A 158 -6.10 29.72 -3.39
N VAL A 159 -6.98 28.72 -3.48
CA VAL A 159 -7.58 28.03 -2.32
C VAL A 159 -6.65 26.98 -1.73
N ALA A 160 -6.08 26.11 -2.56
CA ALA A 160 -5.31 24.96 -2.11
C ALA A 160 -3.82 25.28 -1.91
N GLY A 161 -3.34 26.43 -2.43
CA GLY A 161 -1.92 26.67 -2.61
C GLY A 161 -1.26 25.52 -3.37
N SER A 162 -0.03 25.16 -2.99
CA SER A 162 0.71 24.02 -3.56
C SER A 162 0.32 22.64 -2.99
N ARG A 163 -0.75 22.53 -2.19
CA ARG A 163 -0.99 21.37 -1.29
C ARG A 163 -1.97 20.30 -1.82
N GLY A 164 -2.31 20.29 -3.10
CA GLY A 164 -3.07 19.20 -3.71
C GLY A 164 -2.51 18.76 -5.06
N THR A 165 -2.93 17.59 -5.52
CA THR A 165 -2.45 16.98 -6.77
C THR A 165 -3.52 17.08 -7.84
N LEU A 166 -3.22 17.73 -8.97
CA LEU A 166 -4.04 17.68 -10.17
C LEU A 166 -3.90 16.31 -10.82
N LEU A 167 -5.02 15.68 -11.14
CA LEU A 167 -5.14 14.33 -11.66
C LEU A 167 -5.86 14.35 -12.99
N LEU A 168 -5.39 13.52 -13.92
CA LEU A 168 -6.17 13.17 -15.10
C LEU A 168 -7.37 12.32 -14.67
N PRO A 169 -8.52 12.43 -15.36
CA PRO A 169 -9.72 11.66 -15.05
C PRO A 169 -9.61 10.23 -15.58
N THR A 170 -8.62 9.50 -15.08
CA THR A 170 -8.33 8.11 -15.44
C THR A 170 -8.23 7.25 -14.19
N PRO A 171 -8.65 5.96 -14.25
CA PRO A 171 -8.46 5.03 -13.14
C PRO A 171 -7.00 4.95 -12.68
N ARG A 172 -6.06 4.96 -13.64
CA ARG A 172 -4.61 4.91 -13.36
C ARG A 172 -4.13 6.09 -12.51
N ALA A 173 -4.52 7.32 -12.87
CA ALA A 173 -4.12 8.51 -12.10
C ALA A 173 -4.71 8.50 -10.68
N LEU A 174 -5.96 8.04 -10.54
CA LEU A 174 -6.61 7.89 -9.23
C LEU A 174 -5.90 6.87 -8.35
N TRP A 175 -5.56 5.69 -8.87
CA TRP A 175 -4.81 4.68 -8.13
C TRP A 175 -3.38 5.11 -7.79
N GLN A 176 -2.71 5.83 -8.69
CA GLN A 176 -1.39 6.43 -8.41
C GLN A 176 -1.46 7.48 -7.30
N TRP A 177 -2.51 8.31 -7.29
CA TRP A 177 -2.75 9.27 -6.24
C TRP A 177 -3.10 8.59 -4.92
N TRP A 178 -4.04 7.62 -4.93
CA TRP A 178 -4.37 6.80 -3.77
C TRP A 178 -3.11 6.23 -3.12
N GLY A 179 -2.26 5.63 -3.94
CA GLY A 179 -0.88 5.37 -3.61
C GLY A 179 -0.63 4.09 -2.82
N PRO A 180 0.58 3.54 -2.90
CA PRO A 180 0.93 2.27 -2.31
C PRO A 180 1.03 2.30 -0.77
N GLU A 181 0.89 3.47 -0.13
CA GLU A 181 0.94 3.55 1.34
C GLU A 181 -0.23 2.81 2.01
N ARG A 182 -1.32 2.55 1.26
CA ARG A 182 -2.49 1.77 1.72
C ARG A 182 -2.41 0.29 1.32
N LEU A 183 -1.29 -0.16 0.74
CA LEU A 183 -1.20 -1.52 0.19
C LEU A 183 -1.39 -2.59 1.27
N TYR A 184 -0.87 -2.35 2.48
CA TYR A 184 -0.98 -3.34 3.57
C TYR A 184 -2.41 -3.41 4.12
N ASP A 185 -3.07 -2.25 4.25
CA ASP A 185 -4.48 -2.19 4.58
C ASP A 185 -5.30 -2.96 3.53
N ASP A 186 -5.09 -2.70 2.24
CA ASP A 186 -5.82 -3.36 1.15
C ASP A 186 -5.60 -4.88 1.11
N LEU A 187 -4.36 -5.33 1.28
CA LEU A 187 -4.03 -6.74 1.32
C LEU A 187 -4.69 -7.42 2.52
N SER A 188 -4.60 -6.82 3.70
CA SER A 188 -5.25 -7.31 4.92
C SER A 188 -6.77 -7.33 4.78
N LEU A 189 -7.36 -6.27 4.21
CA LEU A 189 -8.79 -6.16 3.90
C LEU A 189 -9.28 -7.28 2.98
N GLY A 190 -8.42 -7.79 2.11
CA GLY A 190 -8.70 -8.91 1.22
C GLY A 190 -8.60 -10.30 1.85
N VAL A 191 -8.16 -10.43 3.11
CA VAL A 191 -8.04 -11.74 3.79
C VAL A 191 -9.35 -12.09 4.48
N ALA A 192 -9.83 -13.32 4.26
CA ALA A 192 -11.00 -13.87 4.94
C ALA A 192 -10.73 -14.21 6.41
N GLN A 193 -11.80 -14.28 7.21
CA GLN A 193 -11.76 -14.66 8.63
C GLN A 193 -11.57 -16.19 8.84
N ASP A 194 -10.82 -16.84 7.95
CA ASP A 194 -10.57 -18.27 7.99
C ASP A 194 -9.70 -18.68 9.19
N GLU A 195 -9.81 -19.94 9.59
CA GLU A 195 -9.00 -20.51 10.67
C GLU A 195 -7.52 -20.67 10.30
N VAL A 196 -6.67 -20.71 11.32
CA VAL A 196 -5.26 -21.10 11.20
C VAL A 196 -5.15 -22.60 11.50
N ARG A 197 -4.85 -23.42 10.49
CA ARG A 197 -4.68 -24.88 10.67
C ARG A 197 -3.37 -25.23 11.34
N ARG A 198 -2.29 -24.54 10.94
CA ARG A 198 -0.94 -24.84 11.44
C ARG A 198 -0.03 -23.63 11.35
N ILE A 199 0.84 -23.48 12.35
CA ILE A 199 1.96 -22.53 12.34
C ILE A 199 3.25 -23.32 12.59
N VAL A 200 4.25 -23.13 11.73
CA VAL A 200 5.57 -23.75 11.85
C VAL A 200 6.65 -22.68 11.81
N CYS A 201 7.44 -22.63 12.87
CA CYS A 201 8.60 -21.75 12.98
C CYS A 201 9.88 -22.55 12.69
N GLY A 202 10.52 -22.23 11.57
CA GLY A 202 11.91 -22.60 11.31
C GLY A 202 12.88 -21.55 11.85
N PRO A 203 14.20 -21.79 11.73
CA PRO A 203 15.23 -20.81 12.14
C PRO A 203 15.18 -19.48 11.39
N ARG A 204 14.68 -19.48 10.14
CA ARG A 204 14.69 -18.30 9.23
C ARG A 204 13.37 -18.07 8.50
N TRP A 205 12.40 -18.97 8.65
CA TRP A 205 11.17 -18.95 7.88
C TRP A 205 10.00 -19.36 8.76
N LEU A 206 8.92 -18.62 8.60
CA LEU A 206 7.62 -18.89 9.19
C LEU A 206 6.72 -19.46 8.10
N MET A 207 5.96 -20.49 8.46
CA MET A 207 4.90 -21.05 7.66
C MET A 207 3.59 -20.96 8.42
N ILE A 208 2.55 -20.45 7.75
CA ILE A 208 1.16 -20.51 8.22
C ILE A 208 0.36 -21.27 7.19
N GLU A 209 -0.42 -22.24 7.64
CA GLU A 209 -1.30 -23.03 6.81
C GLU A 209 -2.75 -22.65 7.11
N GLY A 210 -3.45 -22.24 6.07
CA GLY A 210 -4.88 -21.95 6.08
C GLY A 210 -5.67 -23.03 5.35
N PRO A 211 -6.98 -22.81 5.13
CA PRO A 211 -7.80 -23.79 4.43
C PRO A 211 -7.49 -23.92 2.94
N ALA A 212 -7.08 -22.82 2.29
CA ALA A 212 -6.89 -22.76 0.84
C ALA A 212 -5.42 -22.92 0.39
N GLY A 213 -4.46 -22.74 1.30
CA GLY A 213 -3.04 -22.79 0.96
C GLY A 213 -2.10 -22.56 2.15
N VAL A 214 -0.83 -22.37 1.81
CA VAL A 214 0.26 -22.14 2.76
C VAL A 214 0.93 -20.83 2.43
N GLY A 215 1.16 -20.03 3.46
CA GLY A 215 1.89 -18.79 3.37
C GLY A 215 3.24 -18.85 4.06
N LEU A 216 4.21 -18.19 3.43
CA LEU A 216 5.59 -18.14 3.91
C LEU A 216 6.01 -16.69 4.16
N ALA A 217 6.84 -16.50 5.19
CA ALA A 217 7.54 -15.26 5.44
C ALA A 217 8.94 -15.54 5.99
N HIS A 218 9.91 -14.69 5.63
CA HIS A 218 11.23 -14.72 6.26
C HIS A 218 11.13 -14.18 7.69
N LEU A 219 11.85 -14.81 8.62
CA LEU A 219 11.97 -14.38 10.01
C LEU A 219 13.27 -13.61 10.20
N SER A 220 13.13 -12.30 10.42
CA SER A 220 14.23 -11.41 10.77
C SER A 220 14.21 -11.15 12.28
N GLY A 221 14.70 -12.09 13.08
CA GLY A 221 14.66 -12.00 14.55
C GLY A 221 14.89 -13.34 15.25
N ALA A 222 14.82 -13.35 16.58
CA ALA A 222 14.96 -14.57 17.37
C ALA A 222 13.67 -15.40 17.27
N SER A 223 13.70 -16.51 16.53
CA SER A 223 12.56 -17.42 16.37
C SER A 223 11.99 -17.95 17.69
N ARG A 224 12.78 -17.91 18.78
CA ARG A 224 12.36 -18.30 20.13
C ARG A 224 11.25 -17.41 20.71
N ASP A 225 11.25 -16.12 20.41
CA ASP A 225 10.25 -15.18 20.95
C ASP A 225 8.87 -15.43 20.35
N LEU A 226 8.83 -15.81 19.06
CA LEU A 226 7.60 -16.22 18.39
C LEU A 226 7.06 -17.55 18.95
N GLN A 227 7.94 -18.46 19.38
CA GLN A 227 7.56 -19.77 19.91
C GLN A 227 6.64 -19.65 21.14
N GLY A 228 6.89 -18.66 22.01
CA GLY A 228 6.08 -18.41 23.21
C GLY A 228 4.68 -17.85 22.92
N ARG A 229 4.44 -17.36 21.71
CA ARG A 229 3.19 -16.70 21.29
C ARG A 229 2.30 -17.60 20.42
N LEU A 230 2.78 -18.78 20.03
CA LEU A 230 2.11 -19.62 19.03
C LEU A 230 0.69 -20.04 19.42
N ASP A 231 0.44 -20.35 20.68
CA ASP A 231 -0.88 -20.78 21.12
C ASP A 231 -1.91 -19.66 21.03
N GLU A 232 -1.48 -18.42 21.27
CA GLU A 232 -2.34 -17.25 21.07
C GLU A 232 -2.59 -16.99 19.59
N LEU A 233 -1.54 -17.06 18.75
CA LEU A 233 -1.65 -16.82 17.32
C LEU A 233 -2.55 -17.86 16.61
N ARG A 234 -2.51 -19.12 17.05
CA ARG A 234 -3.38 -20.19 16.51
C ARG A 234 -4.87 -19.98 16.81
N ARG A 235 -5.22 -19.22 17.84
CA ARG A 235 -6.63 -18.91 18.20
C ARG A 235 -7.21 -17.75 17.40
N ARG A 236 -6.39 -17.06 16.60
CA ARG A 236 -6.82 -15.95 15.75
C ARG A 236 -7.14 -16.46 14.34
N SER A 237 -7.96 -15.70 13.62
CA SER A 237 -8.19 -15.94 12.19
C SER A 237 -7.01 -15.47 11.33
N LEU A 238 -6.92 -15.94 10.08
CA LEU A 238 -5.94 -15.44 9.11
C LEU A 238 -6.04 -13.93 8.93
N ARG A 239 -7.24 -13.37 8.94
CA ARG A 239 -7.47 -11.92 8.85
C ARG A 239 -6.91 -11.18 10.08
N GLN A 240 -7.20 -11.66 11.29
CA GLN A 240 -6.66 -11.06 12.52
C GLN A 240 -5.13 -11.16 12.58
N LEU A 241 -4.55 -12.23 12.04
CA LEU A 241 -3.10 -12.36 11.90
C LEU A 241 -2.55 -11.41 10.83
N ALA A 242 -3.23 -11.26 9.69
CA ALA A 242 -2.85 -10.31 8.65
C ALA A 242 -2.81 -8.88 9.21
N GLU A 243 -3.78 -8.48 10.05
CA GLU A 243 -3.85 -7.15 10.70
C GLU A 243 -2.65 -6.79 11.59
N LEU A 244 -1.82 -7.79 11.96
CA LEU A 244 -0.55 -7.54 12.65
C LEU A 244 0.44 -6.71 11.81
N TYR A 245 0.19 -6.48 10.51
CA TYR A 245 0.95 -5.51 9.70
C TYR A 245 0.93 -4.10 10.31
N ARG A 246 0.03 -3.79 11.24
CA ARG A 246 0.00 -2.49 11.93
C ARG A 246 1.13 -2.34 12.96
N SER A 247 1.65 -3.46 13.47
CA SER A 247 2.74 -3.50 14.45
C SER A 247 4.11 -3.31 13.79
N TRP A 248 5.00 -2.54 14.44
CA TRP A 248 6.38 -2.38 14.00
C TRP A 248 7.31 -3.52 14.43
N ASP A 249 6.83 -4.51 15.18
CA ASP A 249 7.60 -5.73 15.49
C ASP A 249 7.85 -6.55 14.20
N PRO A 250 9.12 -6.85 13.83
CA PRO A 250 9.43 -7.69 12.68
C PRO A 250 8.77 -9.07 12.72
N LEU A 251 8.53 -9.66 13.90
CA LEU A 251 7.86 -10.95 14.04
C LEU A 251 6.37 -10.84 13.69
N ASP A 252 5.70 -9.78 14.15
CA ASP A 252 4.31 -9.49 13.80
C ASP A 252 4.15 -9.27 12.29
N MET A 253 5.08 -8.56 11.67
CA MET A 253 5.07 -8.35 10.23
C MET A 253 5.27 -9.67 9.45
N ALA A 254 6.15 -10.55 9.92
CA ALA A 254 6.32 -11.88 9.33
C ALA A 254 5.05 -12.75 9.48
N VAL A 255 4.39 -12.72 10.64
CA VAL A 255 3.10 -13.40 10.85
C VAL A 255 2.04 -12.85 9.91
N ALA A 256 1.95 -11.53 9.77
CA ALA A 256 0.99 -10.87 8.89
C ALA A 256 1.16 -11.29 7.42
N VAL A 257 2.39 -11.23 6.91
CA VAL A 257 2.69 -11.64 5.53
C VAL A 257 2.45 -13.14 5.32
N ALA A 258 2.82 -13.99 6.26
CA ALA A 258 2.56 -15.43 6.16
C ALA A 258 1.05 -15.74 6.20
N ALA A 259 0.26 -15.07 7.04
CA ALA A 259 -1.19 -15.27 7.11
C ALA A 259 -1.89 -14.79 5.84
N LEU A 260 -1.48 -13.62 5.31
CA LEU A 260 -1.93 -13.13 4.00
C LEU A 260 -1.65 -14.17 2.91
N ASN A 261 -0.41 -14.65 2.81
CA ASN A 261 -0.01 -15.62 1.80
C ASN A 261 -0.76 -16.96 1.94
N ALA A 262 -1.11 -17.39 3.16
CA ALA A 262 -1.88 -18.61 3.39
C ALA A 262 -3.30 -18.52 2.82
N HIS A 263 -3.85 -17.30 2.73
CA HIS A 263 -5.16 -17.05 2.11
C HIS A 263 -5.06 -16.89 0.58
N VAL A 264 -4.08 -16.12 0.08
CA VAL A 264 -4.03 -15.75 -1.36
C VAL A 264 -3.21 -16.71 -2.23
N ASN A 265 -2.19 -17.40 -1.70
CA ASN A 265 -1.37 -18.35 -2.46
C ASN A 265 -2.04 -19.72 -2.50
N ARG A 266 -3.25 -19.76 -3.07
CA ARG A 266 -4.09 -20.95 -3.08
C ARG A 266 -3.59 -22.00 -4.04
N VAL A 267 -3.79 -23.27 -3.69
CA VAL A 267 -3.39 -24.41 -4.54
C VAL A 267 -4.17 -24.46 -5.86
N ASP A 268 -5.37 -23.91 -5.89
CA ASP A 268 -6.28 -23.88 -7.05
C ASP A 268 -6.22 -22.55 -7.82
N LEU A 269 -5.29 -21.66 -7.48
CA LEU A 269 -5.13 -20.38 -8.18
C LEU A 269 -4.62 -20.59 -9.60
N GLU A 270 -5.35 -20.06 -10.58
CA GLU A 270 -4.90 -19.99 -11.96
C GLU A 270 -3.68 -19.07 -12.08
N THR A 271 -2.57 -19.64 -12.51
CA THR A 271 -1.26 -18.99 -12.49
C THR A 271 -0.39 -19.50 -13.63
N LEU A 272 0.55 -18.67 -14.04
CA LEU A 272 1.57 -19.04 -15.01
C LEU A 272 2.75 -19.75 -14.31
N PRO A 273 3.42 -20.71 -14.98
CA PRO A 273 4.61 -21.37 -14.41
C PRO A 273 5.79 -20.40 -14.30
N GLY A 274 6.69 -20.64 -13.35
CA GLY A 274 7.89 -19.84 -13.13
C GLY A 274 7.67 -18.63 -12.23
N ASN A 275 8.75 -17.92 -11.91
CA ASN A 275 8.70 -16.76 -11.01
C ASN A 275 8.44 -15.44 -11.76
N GLY A 276 8.24 -15.49 -13.08
CA GLY A 276 7.92 -14.33 -13.92
C GLY A 276 9.14 -13.50 -14.34
N THR A 277 10.35 -13.94 -13.97
CA THR A 277 11.60 -13.27 -14.36
C THR A 277 12.04 -13.60 -15.78
N GLU A 278 11.54 -14.70 -16.35
CA GLU A 278 11.94 -15.22 -17.67
C GLU A 278 11.62 -14.22 -18.78
N SER A 279 10.45 -13.56 -18.70
CA SER A 279 10.03 -12.51 -19.64
C SER A 279 10.84 -11.21 -19.54
N LEU A 280 11.70 -11.05 -18.52
CA LEU A 280 12.58 -9.89 -18.41
C LEU A 280 13.79 -10.02 -19.35
N ARG A 281 14.05 -11.21 -19.91
CA ARG A 281 15.15 -11.45 -20.86
C ARG A 281 14.90 -10.70 -22.16
N GLY A 282 15.89 -9.93 -22.61
CA GLY A 282 15.91 -9.33 -23.95
C GLY A 282 15.15 -8.01 -24.11
N GLU A 283 14.50 -7.50 -23.06
CA GLU A 283 13.86 -6.19 -23.13
C GLU A 283 14.86 -5.03 -22.96
N ALA A 284 14.78 -4.02 -23.81
CA ALA A 284 15.63 -2.84 -23.75
C ALA A 284 15.30 -1.96 -22.53
N GLY A 285 16.31 -1.25 -22.01
CA GLY A 285 16.16 -0.26 -20.93
C GLY A 285 16.79 -0.67 -19.59
N ARG A 286 16.90 0.30 -18.69
CA ARG A 286 17.58 0.16 -17.40
C ARG A 286 16.78 -0.69 -16.43
N VAL A 287 17.40 -1.69 -15.83
CA VAL A 287 16.79 -2.58 -14.83
C VAL A 287 17.40 -2.33 -13.45
N VAL A 288 16.54 -2.03 -12.49
CA VAL A 288 16.91 -1.89 -11.08
C VAL A 288 16.38 -3.07 -10.31
N VAL A 289 17.21 -3.62 -9.43
CA VAL A 289 16.87 -4.76 -8.59
C VAL A 289 16.92 -4.30 -7.15
N VAL A 290 15.87 -4.56 -6.37
CA VAL A 290 15.83 -4.27 -4.94
C VAL A 290 15.81 -5.59 -4.17
N GLY A 291 16.92 -5.90 -3.52
CA GLY A 291 17.21 -7.16 -2.85
C GLY A 291 18.01 -8.14 -3.72
N ALA A 292 18.77 -9.01 -3.07
CA ALA A 292 19.59 -10.01 -3.74
C ALA A 292 18.78 -11.27 -4.08
N PHE A 293 18.80 -11.65 -5.37
CA PHE A 293 18.22 -12.89 -5.86
C PHE A 293 19.27 -13.75 -6.57
N PRO A 294 19.39 -15.04 -6.23
CA PRO A 294 20.20 -15.96 -7.00
C PRO A 294 19.71 -16.05 -8.47
N GLY A 295 20.63 -16.05 -9.43
CA GLY A 295 20.33 -16.28 -10.86
C GLY A 295 19.81 -15.06 -11.65
N LEU A 296 19.64 -13.90 -11.02
CA LEU A 296 19.14 -12.72 -11.71
C LEU A 296 20.17 -12.12 -12.69
N ALA A 297 21.46 -12.19 -12.36
CA ALA A 297 22.55 -11.80 -13.25
C ALA A 297 22.58 -12.63 -14.55
N ASP A 298 22.07 -13.86 -14.52
CA ASP A 298 21.99 -14.74 -15.70
C ASP A 298 20.77 -14.42 -16.59
N THR A 299 19.87 -13.57 -16.09
CA THR A 299 18.55 -13.27 -16.69
C THR A 299 18.49 -11.83 -17.20
N VAL A 300 19.16 -10.90 -16.52
CA VAL A 300 19.18 -9.49 -16.87
C VAL A 300 20.64 -9.05 -17.08
N PRO A 301 21.01 -8.52 -18.26
CA PRO A 301 22.35 -7.97 -18.45
C PRO A 301 22.51 -6.66 -17.67
N HIS A 302 23.59 -6.56 -16.89
CA HIS A 302 24.02 -5.37 -16.14
C HIS A 302 22.94 -4.73 -15.24
N PRO A 303 22.31 -5.48 -14.31
CA PRO A 303 21.32 -4.92 -13.40
C PRO A 303 21.97 -3.97 -12.39
N GLN A 304 21.28 -2.89 -12.03
CA GLN A 304 21.66 -2.05 -10.89
C GLN A 304 21.03 -2.61 -9.63
N VAL A 305 21.82 -3.32 -8.81
CA VAL A 305 21.33 -4.03 -7.63
C VAL A 305 21.43 -3.14 -6.40
N ILE A 306 20.33 -2.98 -5.69
CA ILE A 306 20.21 -2.30 -4.41
C ILE A 306 20.05 -3.35 -3.32
N GLU A 307 20.99 -3.41 -2.38
CA GLU A 307 20.99 -4.38 -1.27
C GLU A 307 21.40 -3.70 0.04
N ALA A 308 20.88 -4.18 1.18
CA ALA A 308 21.17 -3.64 2.50
C ALA A 308 22.66 -3.78 2.87
N ASN A 309 23.29 -4.87 2.44
CA ASN A 309 24.73 -5.13 2.59
C ASN A 309 25.35 -5.28 1.18
N PRO A 310 25.57 -4.17 0.46
CA PRO A 310 25.96 -4.21 -0.94
C PRO A 310 27.38 -4.76 -1.11
N ARG A 311 27.57 -5.62 -2.11
CA ARG A 311 28.87 -6.09 -2.58
C ARG A 311 29.52 -5.06 -3.52
N PRO A 312 30.81 -5.21 -3.86
CA PRO A 312 31.41 -4.38 -4.91
C PRO A 312 30.59 -4.43 -6.21
N GLY A 313 30.15 -3.27 -6.70
CA GLY A 313 29.28 -3.12 -7.88
C GLY A 313 27.78 -3.06 -7.57
N GLU A 314 27.37 -3.23 -6.31
CA GLU A 314 25.99 -3.05 -5.84
C GLU A 314 25.85 -1.72 -5.09
N PHE A 315 24.60 -1.30 -4.87
CA PHE A 315 24.26 0.01 -4.30
C PHE A 315 23.54 -0.15 -2.95
N PRO A 316 23.75 0.78 -2.00
CA PRO A 316 23.00 0.79 -0.74
C PRO A 316 21.54 1.24 -0.95
N PRO A 317 20.64 1.00 0.02
CA PRO A 317 19.22 1.41 -0.07
C PRO A 317 19.02 2.92 -0.30
N SER A 318 19.94 3.77 0.13
CA SER A 318 19.90 5.22 -0.10
C SER A 318 20.07 5.64 -1.57
N ALA A 319 20.40 4.70 -2.47
CA ALA A 319 20.47 4.96 -3.90
C ALA A 319 19.12 4.82 -4.61
N MET A 320 18.06 4.40 -3.92
CA MET A 320 16.71 4.19 -4.50
C MET A 320 16.19 5.42 -5.25
N GLU A 321 16.39 6.62 -4.68
CA GLU A 321 15.93 7.90 -5.22
C GLU A 321 16.63 8.27 -6.54
N SER A 322 17.86 7.80 -6.73
CA SER A 322 18.62 8.06 -7.96
C SER A 322 18.40 6.97 -9.01
N LEU A 323 18.11 5.74 -8.57
CA LEU A 323 18.07 4.58 -9.44
C LEU A 323 16.64 4.22 -9.86
N LEU A 324 15.65 4.19 -8.99
CA LEU A 324 14.31 3.74 -9.38
C LEU A 324 13.58 4.68 -10.36
N PRO A 325 13.67 6.03 -10.25
CA PRO A 325 12.98 6.91 -11.18
C PRO A 325 13.42 6.72 -12.64
N GLY A 326 12.45 6.55 -13.53
CA GLY A 326 12.69 6.38 -14.97
C GLY A 326 13.40 5.07 -15.35
N CYS A 327 13.52 4.09 -14.44
CA CYS A 327 13.93 2.76 -14.84
C CYS A 327 12.85 2.12 -15.73
N ALA A 328 13.26 1.24 -16.66
CA ALA A 328 12.30 0.51 -17.48
C ALA A 328 11.60 -0.59 -16.66
N ARG A 329 12.37 -1.24 -15.78
CA ARG A 329 11.92 -2.36 -14.95
C ARG A 329 12.50 -2.28 -13.55
N ALA A 330 11.66 -2.61 -12.57
CA ALA A 330 12.08 -2.82 -11.18
C ALA A 330 11.78 -4.27 -10.76
N VAL A 331 12.80 -5.00 -10.34
CA VAL A 331 12.69 -6.37 -9.81
C VAL A 331 12.85 -6.30 -8.31
N VAL A 332 11.82 -6.62 -7.55
CA VAL A 332 11.72 -6.31 -6.11
C VAL A 332 11.55 -7.59 -5.31
N ALA A 333 12.39 -7.80 -4.29
CA ALA A 333 12.29 -8.93 -3.39
C ALA A 333 11.04 -8.84 -2.51
N SER A 334 10.38 -9.97 -2.29
CA SER A 334 9.22 -10.06 -1.40
C SER A 334 9.55 -9.67 0.04
N SER A 335 10.83 -9.70 0.43
CA SER A 335 11.31 -9.17 1.71
C SER A 335 11.07 -7.65 1.87
N SER A 336 10.83 -6.93 0.78
CA SER A 336 10.41 -5.51 0.81
C SER A 336 9.05 -5.31 1.51
N LEU A 337 8.21 -6.35 1.57
CA LEU A 337 6.99 -6.33 2.39
C LEU A 337 7.37 -6.34 3.88
N LEU A 338 8.27 -7.24 4.28
CA LEU A 338 8.65 -7.45 5.67
C LEU A 338 9.35 -6.23 6.30
N ASN A 339 10.22 -5.56 5.54
CA ASN A 339 10.91 -4.36 5.99
C ASN A 339 10.18 -3.06 5.61
N ARG A 340 8.95 -3.16 5.08
CA ARG A 340 8.07 -2.03 4.73
C ARG A 340 8.61 -1.08 3.67
N THR A 341 9.58 -1.49 2.86
CA THR A 341 10.15 -0.66 1.79
C THR A 341 9.34 -0.72 0.49
N LEU A 342 8.45 -1.72 0.30
CA LEU A 342 7.68 -1.87 -0.93
C LEU A 342 6.90 -0.60 -1.35
N PRO A 343 6.16 0.11 -0.47
CA PRO A 343 5.47 1.34 -0.87
C PRO A 343 6.41 2.42 -1.44
N ARG A 344 7.59 2.59 -0.83
CA ARG A 344 8.63 3.54 -1.31
C ARG A 344 9.11 3.14 -2.70
N VAL A 345 9.40 1.85 -2.89
CA VAL A 345 9.87 1.32 -4.17
C VAL A 345 8.83 1.54 -5.26
N LEU A 346 7.56 1.21 -5.01
CA LEU A 346 6.46 1.42 -5.96
C LEU A 346 6.25 2.89 -6.29
N ARG A 347 6.43 3.78 -5.32
CA ARG A 347 6.35 5.24 -5.52
C ARG A 347 7.47 5.74 -6.45
N LEU A 348 8.70 5.31 -6.23
CA LEU A 348 9.86 5.75 -7.02
C LEU A 348 9.91 5.10 -8.41
N ALA A 349 9.40 3.87 -8.52
CA ALA A 349 9.32 3.12 -9.77
C ALA A 349 8.03 3.40 -10.56
N GLN A 350 7.31 4.51 -10.27
CA GLN A 350 6.13 4.89 -11.03
C GLN A 350 6.46 5.01 -12.53
N GLY A 351 5.70 4.31 -13.36
CA GLY A 351 5.93 4.24 -14.81
C GLY A 351 6.86 3.11 -15.25
N ALA A 352 7.56 2.45 -14.33
CA ALA A 352 8.32 1.24 -14.62
C ALA A 352 7.43 -0.01 -14.57
N ARG A 353 7.89 -1.08 -15.22
CA ARG A 353 7.31 -2.43 -15.08
C ARG A 353 7.87 -3.09 -13.83
N VAL A 354 7.03 -3.28 -12.81
CA VAL A 354 7.48 -3.81 -11.51
C VAL A 354 7.15 -5.30 -11.37
N ALA A 355 8.13 -6.10 -10.99
CA ALA A 355 7.96 -7.51 -10.63
C ALA A 355 8.31 -7.72 -9.14
N LEU A 356 7.37 -8.22 -8.34
CA LEU A 356 7.57 -8.62 -6.94
C LEU A 356 7.82 -10.12 -6.89
N ILE A 357 8.99 -10.56 -6.40
CA ILE A 357 9.43 -11.95 -6.52
C ILE A 357 9.93 -12.49 -5.18
N GLY A 358 9.64 -13.76 -4.91
CA GLY A 358 10.15 -14.50 -3.77
C GLY A 358 9.13 -15.46 -3.17
N PRO A 359 9.54 -16.44 -2.35
CA PRO A 359 8.62 -17.39 -1.73
C PRO A 359 7.52 -16.73 -0.89
N GLY A 360 7.79 -15.55 -0.33
CA GLY A 360 6.86 -14.78 0.47
C GLY A 360 6.05 -13.74 -0.31
N THR A 361 6.01 -13.81 -1.64
CA THR A 361 5.18 -12.93 -2.46
C THR A 361 3.70 -13.33 -2.35
N PRO A 362 2.79 -12.40 -2.02
CA PRO A 362 1.36 -12.61 -2.15
C PRO A 362 0.95 -12.62 -3.62
N LEU A 363 0.34 -13.72 -4.07
CA LEU A 363 -0.27 -13.83 -5.40
C LEU A 363 -1.68 -13.21 -5.37
N SER A 364 -1.74 -11.89 -5.20
CA SER A 364 -2.99 -11.14 -5.08
C SER A 364 -3.14 -10.09 -6.19
N PRO A 365 -4.18 -10.18 -7.04
CA PRO A 365 -4.45 -9.17 -8.08
C PRO A 365 -4.57 -7.73 -7.54
N ARG A 366 -4.82 -7.57 -6.22
CA ARG A 366 -4.85 -6.27 -5.56
C ARG A 366 -3.57 -5.46 -5.81
N LEU A 367 -2.41 -6.10 -5.87
CA LEU A 367 -1.12 -5.43 -6.06
C LEU A 367 -0.99 -4.73 -7.43
N HIS A 368 -1.76 -5.14 -8.45
CA HIS A 368 -1.77 -4.49 -9.77
C HIS A 368 -2.19 -3.02 -9.69
N ALA A 369 -3.13 -2.70 -8.79
CA ALA A 369 -3.60 -1.34 -8.60
C ALA A 369 -2.51 -0.40 -8.03
N TYR A 370 -1.45 -0.97 -7.45
CA TYR A 370 -0.31 -0.22 -6.92
C TYR A 370 0.91 -0.23 -7.86
N GLY A 371 0.76 -0.73 -9.09
CA GLY A 371 1.80 -0.74 -10.11
C GLY A 371 2.67 -1.99 -10.14
N VAL A 372 2.35 -3.03 -9.36
CA VAL A 372 3.01 -4.33 -9.50
C VAL A 372 2.45 -5.04 -10.73
N GLU A 373 3.24 -5.17 -11.78
CA GLU A 373 2.81 -5.86 -12.99
C GLU A 373 2.85 -7.38 -12.83
N ARG A 374 3.89 -7.89 -12.16
CA ARG A 374 4.09 -9.33 -11.96
C ARG A 374 4.32 -9.67 -10.50
N MET A 375 3.76 -10.79 -10.06
CA MET A 375 3.96 -11.34 -8.72
C MET A 375 4.41 -12.79 -8.84
N GLY A 376 5.68 -13.06 -8.55
CA GLY A 376 6.26 -14.40 -8.54
C GLY A 376 6.37 -14.95 -7.13
N GLY A 377 5.57 -15.96 -6.82
CA GLY A 377 5.45 -16.59 -5.50
C GLY A 377 5.63 -18.10 -5.55
N LEU A 378 5.56 -18.75 -4.38
CA LEU A 378 5.58 -20.21 -4.26
C LEU A 378 4.17 -20.70 -3.90
N ILE A 379 3.66 -21.67 -4.66
CA ILE A 379 2.48 -22.46 -4.29
C ILE A 379 2.96 -23.78 -3.70
N VAL A 380 2.73 -23.97 -2.40
CA VAL A 380 3.12 -25.20 -1.69
C VAL A 380 2.12 -26.31 -1.97
N ARG A 381 2.61 -27.48 -2.36
CA ARG A 381 1.84 -28.70 -2.64
C ARG A 381 2.01 -29.77 -1.57
N ASP A 382 3.17 -29.79 -0.91
CA ASP A 382 3.49 -30.67 0.21
C ASP A 382 3.79 -29.83 1.46
N ALA A 383 2.74 -29.51 2.21
CA ALA A 383 2.85 -28.71 3.43
C ALA A 383 3.60 -29.44 4.55
N ASP A 384 3.48 -30.77 4.64
CA ASP A 384 4.12 -31.58 5.68
C ASP A 384 5.62 -31.71 5.46
N GLY A 385 6.04 -32.00 4.23
CA GLY A 385 7.44 -32.03 3.84
C GLY A 385 8.10 -30.66 4.02
N LEU A 386 7.42 -29.59 3.60
CA LEU A 386 7.93 -28.23 3.81
C LEU A 386 8.05 -27.91 5.31
N ALA A 387 7.04 -28.23 6.12
CA ALA A 387 7.09 -28.01 7.57
C ALA A 387 8.29 -28.70 8.23
N ALA A 388 8.59 -29.95 7.85
CA ALA A 388 9.75 -30.67 8.34
C ALA A 388 11.07 -30.01 7.89
N ALA A 389 11.16 -29.64 6.61
CA ALA A 389 12.34 -28.98 6.03
C ALA A 389 12.62 -27.61 6.67
N LEU A 390 11.58 -26.81 6.93
CA LEU A 390 11.72 -25.50 7.57
C LEU A 390 12.27 -25.63 9.00
N ARG A 391 11.79 -26.61 9.78
CA ARG A 391 12.35 -26.90 11.12
C ARG A 391 13.82 -27.28 11.06
N ALA A 392 14.22 -28.00 10.01
CA ALA A 392 15.61 -28.37 9.74
C ALA A 392 16.47 -27.21 9.18
N GLY A 393 15.89 -26.04 8.91
CA GLY A 393 16.62 -24.85 8.46
C GLY A 393 16.78 -24.72 6.94
N ALA A 394 15.93 -25.40 6.16
CA ALA A 394 15.93 -25.35 4.70
C ALA A 394 15.92 -23.92 4.14
N LEU A 395 16.55 -23.77 2.99
CA LEU A 395 16.69 -22.50 2.27
C LEU A 395 15.72 -22.41 1.08
N PRO A 396 15.41 -21.20 0.57
CA PRO A 396 14.47 -20.99 -0.53
C PRO A 396 14.70 -21.84 -1.77
N ARG A 397 15.97 -22.14 -2.10
CA ARG A 397 16.35 -23.00 -3.24
C ARG A 397 15.85 -24.45 -3.10
N GLU A 398 15.54 -24.88 -1.88
CA GLU A 398 15.08 -26.24 -1.57
C GLU A 398 13.54 -26.33 -1.57
N PHE A 399 12.84 -25.20 -1.51
CA PHE A 399 11.37 -25.16 -1.39
C PHE A 399 10.66 -25.71 -2.63
N VAL A 400 11.33 -25.70 -3.79
CA VAL A 400 10.83 -26.30 -5.04
C VAL A 400 10.61 -27.81 -4.96
N ARG A 401 11.12 -28.49 -3.92
CA ARG A 401 10.82 -29.90 -3.67
C ARG A 401 9.40 -30.12 -3.11
N PHE A 402 8.78 -29.07 -2.59
CA PHE A 402 7.51 -29.13 -1.87
C PHE A 402 6.42 -28.29 -2.52
N GLY A 403 6.69 -27.69 -3.67
CA GLY A 403 5.79 -26.78 -4.37
C GLY A 403 6.45 -26.18 -5.60
N ASP A 404 5.71 -25.31 -6.28
CA ASP A 404 6.11 -24.76 -7.57
C ASP A 404 6.14 -23.24 -7.51
N TYR A 405 7.14 -22.62 -8.16
CA TYR A 405 7.09 -21.19 -8.42
C TYR A 405 6.06 -20.90 -9.50
N ARG A 406 5.16 -19.97 -9.18
CA ARG A 406 4.04 -19.57 -10.00
C ARG A 406 3.93 -18.06 -9.97
N HIS A 407 3.40 -17.47 -11.03
CA HIS A 407 3.21 -16.03 -11.07
C HIS A 407 1.87 -15.60 -11.63
N LEU A 408 1.44 -14.43 -11.14
CA LEU A 408 0.37 -13.63 -11.72
C LEU A 408 0.97 -12.51 -12.56
N GLN A 409 0.28 -12.15 -13.63
CA GLN A 409 0.64 -11.05 -14.51
C GLN A 409 -0.60 -10.17 -14.73
N ALA A 410 -0.41 -8.85 -14.67
CA ALA A 410 -1.45 -7.90 -15.01
C ALA A 410 -1.86 -8.08 -16.47
N GLU A 411 -3.15 -8.00 -16.75
CA GLU A 411 -3.60 -7.84 -18.13
C GLU A 411 -3.00 -6.56 -18.72
N PRO A 412 -2.59 -6.57 -20.01
CA PRO A 412 -2.19 -5.34 -20.67
C PRO A 412 -3.33 -4.33 -20.57
N PRO A 413 -3.04 -3.05 -20.27
CA PRO A 413 -4.09 -2.04 -20.17
C PRO A 413 -4.85 -2.00 -21.50
N ALA A 414 -6.18 -2.04 -21.43
CA ALA A 414 -7.03 -1.70 -22.57
C ALA A 414 -6.59 -0.32 -23.09
N GLU A 415 -6.60 -0.10 -24.42
CA GLU A 415 -6.21 1.19 -25.01
C GLU A 415 -6.87 2.35 -24.25
N GLU A 416 -6.09 3.08 -23.47
CA GLU A 416 -6.60 4.23 -22.72
C GLU A 416 -7.10 5.25 -23.76
N ARG A 417 -8.41 5.53 -23.76
CA ARG A 417 -8.98 6.59 -24.61
C ARG A 417 -8.17 7.85 -24.34
N SER A 418 -7.52 8.37 -25.36
CA SER A 418 -6.69 9.56 -25.25
C SER A 418 -7.58 10.76 -24.89
N TYR A 419 -7.63 11.11 -23.62
CA TYR A 419 -8.26 12.32 -23.13
C TYR A 419 -7.34 13.51 -23.45
N ARG A 420 -7.28 13.89 -24.73
CA ARG A 420 -6.53 15.07 -25.16
C ARG A 420 -7.28 16.31 -24.67
N PHE A 421 -6.69 17.04 -23.74
CA PHE A 421 -7.01 18.45 -23.54
C PHE A 421 -6.81 19.16 -24.88
N ARG A 422 -7.89 19.73 -25.43
CA ARG A 422 -7.76 20.64 -26.57
C ARG A 422 -7.38 21.99 -25.97
N ALA A 423 -6.10 22.33 -26.03
CA ALA A 423 -5.70 23.72 -25.82
C ALA A 423 -6.43 24.57 -26.89
N VAL A 424 -7.35 25.43 -26.45
CA VAL A 424 -8.04 26.40 -27.30
C VAL A 424 -7.16 27.62 -27.46
#